data_AF-A0A941NAC0-F1
#
_entry.id   AF-A0A941NAC0-F1
#
_cell.length_a   1.000
_cell.length_b   1.000
_cell.length_c   1.000
_cell.angle_alpha   90.00
_cell.angle_beta   90.00
_cell.angle_gamma   90.00
#
_symmetry.space_group_name_H-M   'P 1'
#
loop_
_entity.id
_entity.type
_entity.pdbx_description
1 polymer ?
#
loop_
_entity_poly.entity_id
_entity_poly.type
_entity_poly.pdbx_seq_one_letter_code
_entity_poly.pdbx_strand_id
1 'polypeptide(L)'
;VSVVEHDGGATIQTLQPAATVAEVDYRVRVPAGVRFVGRTANGKVEAHGLESPVDAETVNGNIDIETSSSLQARAVNGSITARLSPASDAPPSTLETVNGSVTLALPDRSPASIEATTLYGSINSRGPSFRRDLQRRRNGAPHVHLRTISGNINIFRAASRP
;
A
#
# COMPACT_ATOMS: atom_id res chain seq x y z
N VAL A 1 21.72 -5.14 13.62
CA VAL A 1 20.89 -5.73 12.53
C VAL A 1 21.09 -7.22 12.56
N SER A 2 20.02 -8.01 12.49
CA SER A 2 20.06 -9.46 12.25
C SER A 2 19.45 -9.77 10.90
N VAL A 3 20.07 -10.71 10.17
CA VAL A 3 19.56 -11.24 8.89
C VAL A 3 19.46 -12.75 9.06
N VAL A 4 18.29 -13.30 8.77
CA VAL A 4 18.01 -14.73 8.84
C VAL A 4 17.43 -15.18 7.50
N GLU A 5 18.13 -16.08 6.82
CA GLU A 5 17.66 -16.73 5.60
C GLU A 5 16.89 -18.01 5.95
N HIS A 6 15.86 -18.32 5.18
CA HIS A 6 15.05 -19.53 5.29
C HIS A 6 14.61 -19.98 3.90
N ASP A 7 14.10 -21.21 3.78
CA ASP A 7 13.67 -21.74 2.49
C ASP A 7 12.54 -20.87 1.90
N GLY A 8 12.87 -20.14 0.83
CA GLY A 8 11.94 -19.27 0.12
C GLY A 8 11.89 -17.81 0.59
N GLY A 9 12.78 -17.37 1.48
CA GLY A 9 12.84 -15.96 1.85
C GLY A 9 14.00 -15.54 2.76
N ALA A 10 14.06 -14.24 3.03
CA ALA A 10 14.98 -13.65 3.99
C ALA A 10 14.25 -12.68 4.90
N THR A 11 14.65 -12.66 6.16
CA THR A 11 14.11 -11.77 7.18
C THR A 11 15.22 -10.86 7.69
N ILE A 12 14.99 -9.55 7.62
CA ILE A 12 15.91 -8.52 8.13
C ILE A 12 15.23 -7.83 9.31
N GLN A 13 15.91 -7.77 10.45
CA GLN A 13 15.38 -7.15 11.66
C GLN A 13 16.41 -6.22 12.33
N THR A 14 15.93 -5.05 12.76
CA THR A 14 16.66 -4.19 13.70
C THR A 14 16.21 -4.52 15.11
N LEU A 15 17.15 -4.95 15.96
CA LEU A 15 16.93 -4.95 17.41
C LEU A 15 17.27 -3.56 17.93
N GLN A 16 16.26 -2.84 18.46
CA GLN A 16 16.44 -1.49 18.96
C GLN A 16 17.29 -1.51 20.24
N PRO A 17 18.43 -0.79 20.30
CA PRO A 17 19.21 -0.69 21.52
C PRO A 17 18.47 0.17 22.56
N ALA A 18 18.48 -0.27 23.82
CA ALA A 18 17.67 0.31 24.90
C ALA A 18 17.97 1.79 25.25
N ALA A 19 19.07 2.37 24.75
CA ALA A 19 19.61 3.64 25.23
C ALA A 19 19.98 4.66 24.14
N THR A 20 19.68 4.42 22.86
CA THR A 20 20.07 5.36 21.79
C THR A 20 19.12 5.32 20.60
N VAL A 21 18.86 6.50 20.03
CA VAL A 21 18.18 6.63 18.73
C VAL A 21 19.19 6.24 17.65
N ALA A 22 18.88 5.20 16.89
CA ALA A 22 19.68 4.76 15.76
C ALA A 22 18.85 4.91 14.47
N GLU A 23 19.45 5.53 13.46
CA GLU A 23 18.90 5.57 12.11
C GLU A 23 19.45 4.39 11.31
N VAL A 24 18.57 3.72 10.57
CA VAL A 24 18.94 2.59 9.71
C VAL A 24 18.24 2.75 8.37
N ASP A 25 19.01 2.67 7.28
CA ASP A 25 18.52 2.65 5.91
C ASP A 25 18.76 1.25 5.31
N TYR A 26 17.68 0.57 4.94
CA TYR A 26 17.73 -0.74 4.30
C TYR A 26 17.42 -0.62 2.81
N ARG A 27 18.37 -1.01 1.97
CA ARG A 27 18.14 -1.23 0.53
C ARG A 27 18.15 -2.71 0.24
N VAL A 28 16.97 -3.25 -0.10
CA VAL A 28 16.78 -4.67 -0.41
C VAL A 28 16.33 -4.82 -1.85
N ARG A 29 16.97 -5.72 -2.60
CA ARG A 29 16.48 -6.14 -3.92
C ARG A 29 15.61 -7.37 -3.73
N VAL A 30 14.34 -7.27 -4.06
CA VAL A 30 13.37 -8.36 -3.96
C VAL A 30 13.34 -9.10 -5.31
N PRO A 31 13.58 -10.42 -5.35
CA PRO A 31 13.43 -11.20 -6.58
C PRO A 31 11.98 -11.16 -7.10
N ALA A 32 11.81 -11.31 -8.41
CA ALA A 32 10.49 -11.36 -9.02
C ALA A 32 9.63 -12.48 -8.39
N GLY A 33 8.35 -12.20 -8.18
CA GLY A 33 7.40 -13.15 -7.59
C GLY A 33 7.50 -13.35 -6.07
N VAL A 34 8.53 -12.81 -5.39
CA VAL A 34 8.68 -12.95 -3.93
C VAL A 34 7.82 -11.92 -3.20
N ARG A 35 6.97 -12.38 -2.28
CA ARG A 35 6.14 -11.51 -1.43
C ARG A 35 7.03 -10.59 -0.59
N PHE A 36 6.73 -9.30 -0.58
CA PHE A 36 7.39 -8.33 0.28
C PHE A 36 6.58 -8.06 1.56
N VAL A 37 7.26 -8.07 2.72
CA VAL A 37 6.69 -7.71 4.01
C VAL A 37 7.59 -6.66 4.68
N GLY A 38 7.09 -5.44 4.82
CA GLY A 38 7.80 -4.32 5.44
C GLY A 38 7.06 -3.82 6.67
N ARG A 39 7.70 -3.87 7.84
CA ARG A 39 7.12 -3.38 9.10
C ARG A 39 8.08 -2.45 9.81
N THR A 40 7.58 -1.32 10.28
CA THR A 40 8.37 -0.38 11.09
C THR A 40 7.52 0.28 12.17
N ALA A 41 8.14 0.68 13.29
CA ALA A 41 7.47 1.52 14.28
C ALA A 41 7.69 3.01 13.98
N ASN A 42 8.89 3.37 13.54
CA ASN A 42 9.28 4.74 13.22
C ASN A 42 10.09 4.70 11.92
N GLY A 43 9.54 5.27 10.86
CA GLY A 43 10.20 5.33 9.56
C GLY A 43 9.28 5.04 8.39
N LYS A 44 9.82 5.27 7.20
CA LYS A 44 9.12 5.08 5.93
C LYS A 44 9.31 3.64 5.43
N VAL A 45 8.28 3.10 4.78
CA VAL A 45 8.37 1.88 3.97
C VAL A 45 8.20 2.26 2.51
N GLU A 46 9.22 1.98 1.70
CA GLU A 46 9.24 2.21 0.26
C GLU A 46 9.44 0.89 -0.48
N ALA A 47 8.62 0.63 -1.49
CA ALA A 47 8.84 -0.48 -2.40
C ALA A 47 8.29 -0.17 -3.79
N HIS A 48 9.10 -0.37 -4.82
CA HIS A 48 8.75 -0.02 -6.20
C HIS A 48 9.02 -1.16 -7.18
N GLY A 49 8.22 -1.22 -8.25
CA GLY A 49 8.39 -2.22 -9.30
C GLY A 49 8.14 -3.65 -8.84
N LEU A 50 7.32 -3.85 -7.82
CA LEU A 50 7.00 -5.19 -7.34
C LEU A 50 5.92 -5.84 -8.22
N GLU A 51 6.10 -7.13 -8.51
CA GLU A 51 5.14 -7.94 -9.27
C GLU A 51 4.42 -8.97 -8.39
N SER A 52 4.57 -8.84 -7.07
CA SER A 52 4.13 -9.78 -6.05
C SER A 52 3.29 -9.07 -4.98
N PRO A 53 2.55 -9.84 -4.16
CA PRO A 53 1.81 -9.28 -3.03
C PRO A 53 2.71 -8.53 -2.05
N VAL A 54 2.17 -7.44 -1.49
CA VAL A 54 2.87 -6.58 -0.53
C VAL A 54 2.07 -6.45 0.76
N ASP A 55 2.75 -6.57 1.89
CA ASP A 55 2.23 -6.26 3.23
C ASP A 55 3.13 -5.21 3.89
N ALA A 56 2.61 -4.00 4.10
CA ALA A 56 3.36 -2.86 4.59
C ALA A 56 2.67 -2.25 5.81
N GLU A 57 3.41 -2.11 6.93
CA GLU A 57 2.86 -1.55 8.17
C GLU A 57 3.83 -0.53 8.79
N THR A 58 3.27 0.59 9.26
CA THR A 58 4.02 1.59 10.03
C THR A 58 3.19 2.22 11.15
N VAL A 59 3.81 2.51 12.30
CA VAL A 59 3.14 3.29 13.35
C VAL A 59 3.36 4.78 13.11
N ASN A 60 4.61 5.22 12.96
CA ASN A 60 4.95 6.62 12.70
C ASN A 60 5.81 6.71 11.44
N GLY A 61 5.20 7.04 10.31
CA GLY A 61 5.89 7.20 9.04
C GLY A 61 5.00 6.90 7.84
N ASN A 62 5.55 7.09 6.64
CA ASN A 62 4.78 6.97 5.42
C ASN A 62 4.99 5.60 4.76
N ILE A 63 4.00 5.18 3.98
CA ILE A 63 4.09 4.00 3.11
C ILE A 63 4.00 4.49 1.66
N ASP A 64 4.97 4.15 0.82
CA ASP A 64 4.96 4.44 -0.63
C ASP A 64 5.24 3.15 -1.40
N ILE A 65 4.20 2.59 -2.02
CA ILE A 65 4.25 1.27 -2.66
C ILE A 65 3.81 1.35 -4.12
N GLU A 66 4.56 0.72 -5.01
CA GLU A 66 4.17 0.44 -6.39
C GLU A 66 4.24 -1.07 -6.63
N THR A 67 3.08 -1.68 -6.94
CA THR A 67 2.97 -3.11 -7.27
C THR A 67 1.93 -3.37 -8.35
N SER A 68 2.15 -4.38 -9.19
CA SER A 68 1.14 -4.91 -10.13
C SER A 68 0.25 -6.00 -9.52
N SER A 69 0.42 -6.30 -8.23
CA SER A 69 -0.37 -7.30 -7.49
C SER A 69 -1.23 -6.65 -6.40
N SER A 70 -1.59 -7.41 -5.36
CA SER A 70 -2.37 -6.95 -4.21
C SER A 70 -1.50 -6.24 -3.16
N LEU A 71 -2.07 -5.22 -2.51
CA LEU A 71 -1.44 -4.48 -1.42
C LEU A 71 -2.27 -4.52 -0.14
N GLN A 72 -1.65 -4.87 0.97
CA GLN A 72 -2.14 -4.63 2.33
C GLN A 72 -1.25 -3.57 2.97
N ALA A 73 -1.75 -2.36 3.16
CA ALA A 73 -1.01 -1.24 3.73
C ALA A 73 -1.74 -0.67 4.96
N ARG A 74 -1.07 -0.61 6.11
CA ARG A 74 -1.62 -0.06 7.35
C ARG A 74 -0.68 0.96 7.98
N ALA A 75 -1.20 2.14 8.30
CA ALA A 75 -0.48 3.17 9.03
C ALA A 75 -1.28 3.67 10.25
N VAL A 76 -0.60 4.14 11.30
CA VAL A 76 -1.28 4.83 12.41
C VAL A 76 -1.13 6.35 12.24
N ASN A 77 0.09 6.86 12.25
CA ASN A 77 0.43 8.26 12.05
C ASN A 77 1.28 8.39 10.79
N GLY A 78 0.62 8.54 9.66
CA GLY A 78 1.30 8.47 8.38
C GLY A 78 0.37 8.39 7.18
N SER A 79 0.86 8.88 6.05
CA SER A 79 0.14 8.79 4.79
C SER A 79 0.57 7.56 3.99
N ILE A 80 -0.40 7.00 3.26
CA ILE A 80 -0.18 5.87 2.36
C ILE A 80 -0.31 6.38 0.94
N THR A 81 0.72 6.17 0.13
CA THR A 81 0.70 6.37 -1.32
C THR A 81 0.86 5.03 -2.00
N ALA A 82 -0.07 4.67 -2.86
CA ALA A 82 0.00 3.43 -3.62
C ALA A 82 -0.22 3.66 -5.11
N ARG A 83 0.60 2.99 -5.92
CA ARG A 83 0.40 2.84 -7.36
C ARG A 83 0.12 1.37 -7.62
N LEU A 84 -1.14 1.05 -7.93
CA LEU A 84 -1.56 -0.34 -8.14
C LEU A 84 -1.89 -0.57 -9.61
N SER A 85 -1.39 -1.66 -10.18
CA SER A 85 -1.79 -2.13 -11.52
C SER A 85 -2.32 -3.58 -11.46
N PRO A 86 -3.42 -3.83 -10.73
CA PRO A 86 -3.89 -5.18 -10.46
C PRO A 86 -4.40 -5.87 -11.74
N ALA A 87 -4.01 -7.14 -11.92
CA ALA A 87 -4.63 -8.03 -12.89
C ALA A 87 -6.12 -8.28 -12.57
N SER A 88 -6.90 -8.79 -13.52
CA SER A 88 -8.35 -8.97 -13.35
C SER A 88 -8.74 -9.95 -12.26
N ASP A 89 -7.84 -10.87 -11.90
CA ASP A 89 -7.98 -11.90 -10.88
C ASP A 89 -7.18 -11.59 -9.60
N ALA A 90 -6.63 -10.37 -9.49
CA ALA A 90 -5.83 -9.99 -8.34
C ALA A 90 -6.64 -10.05 -7.03
N PRO A 91 -6.03 -10.50 -5.91
CA PRO A 91 -6.65 -10.43 -4.59
C PRO A 91 -7.02 -8.99 -4.21
N PRO A 92 -7.97 -8.80 -3.28
CA PRO A 92 -8.35 -7.48 -2.83
C PRO A 92 -7.17 -6.76 -2.16
N SER A 93 -7.14 -5.45 -2.34
CA SER A 93 -6.17 -4.55 -1.69
C SER A 93 -6.84 -3.69 -0.65
N THR A 94 -6.11 -3.38 0.42
CA THR A 94 -6.60 -2.61 1.56
C THR A 94 -5.55 -1.59 1.95
N LEU A 95 -5.93 -0.32 2.01
CA LEU A 95 -5.08 0.78 2.45
C LEU A 95 -5.79 1.51 3.58
N GLU A 96 -5.26 1.42 4.80
CA GLU A 96 -5.89 1.97 5.99
C GLU A 96 -4.91 2.83 6.79
N THR A 97 -5.31 4.04 7.15
CA THR A 97 -4.56 4.87 8.09
C THR A 97 -5.47 5.46 9.17
N VAL A 98 -4.94 5.78 10.34
CA VAL A 98 -5.71 6.48 11.38
C VAL A 98 -5.59 7.99 11.18
N ASN A 99 -4.37 8.51 11.24
CA ASN A 99 -4.04 9.93 11.07
C ASN A 99 -3.14 10.08 9.86
N GLY A 100 -3.75 10.36 8.71
CA GLY A 100 -3.04 10.53 7.46
C GLY A 100 -3.94 10.44 6.25
N SER A 101 -3.38 10.80 5.10
CA SER A 101 -4.10 10.71 3.83
C SER A 101 -3.77 9.42 3.11
N VAL A 102 -4.74 8.90 2.37
CA VAL A 102 -4.55 7.75 1.47
C VAL A 102 -4.60 8.25 0.04
N THR A 103 -3.55 8.02 -0.71
CA THR A 103 -3.47 8.35 -2.14
C THR A 103 -3.34 7.06 -2.95
N LEU A 104 -4.30 6.83 -3.84
CA LEU A 104 -4.31 5.69 -4.75
C LEU A 104 -4.20 6.16 -6.20
N ALA A 105 -3.23 5.63 -6.93
CA ALA A 105 -3.12 5.77 -8.38
C ALA A 105 -3.41 4.42 -9.06
N LEU A 106 -4.29 4.45 -10.06
CA LEU A 106 -4.67 3.29 -10.87
C LEU A 106 -4.56 3.60 -12.37
N PRO A 107 -4.21 2.62 -13.22
CA PRO A 107 -4.31 2.75 -14.68
C PRO A 107 -5.73 3.12 -15.15
N ASP A 108 -5.83 3.84 -16.26
CA ASP A 108 -7.11 4.29 -16.85
C ASP A 108 -8.12 3.16 -17.09
N ARG A 109 -7.62 1.97 -17.46
CA ARG A 109 -8.43 0.77 -17.75
C ARG A 109 -8.38 -0.26 -16.64
N SER A 110 -8.12 0.16 -15.40
CA SER A 110 -8.10 -0.76 -14.26
C SER A 110 -9.46 -1.44 -14.09
N PRO A 111 -9.51 -2.80 -13.97
CA PRO A 111 -10.75 -3.52 -13.70
C PRO A 111 -11.19 -3.36 -12.24
N ALA A 112 -10.38 -2.73 -11.38
CA ALA A 112 -10.61 -2.67 -9.95
C ALA A 112 -11.83 -1.81 -9.58
N SER A 113 -12.63 -2.33 -8.65
CA SER A 113 -13.65 -1.58 -7.94
C SER A 113 -13.03 -0.93 -6.69
N ILE A 114 -13.44 0.30 -6.38
CA ILE A 114 -12.86 1.09 -5.30
C ILE A 114 -13.94 1.44 -4.29
N GLU A 115 -13.69 1.13 -3.03
CA GLU A 115 -14.47 1.59 -1.88
C GLU A 115 -13.60 2.54 -1.05
N ALA A 116 -14.12 3.73 -0.72
CA ALA A 116 -13.37 4.72 0.05
C ALA A 116 -14.22 5.25 1.22
N THR A 117 -13.63 5.31 2.40
CA THR A 117 -14.30 5.79 3.63
C THR A 117 -13.36 6.69 4.44
N THR A 118 -13.82 7.89 4.80
CA THR A 118 -13.14 8.77 5.76
C THR A 118 -14.14 9.27 6.81
N LEU A 119 -13.71 9.41 8.07
CA LEU A 119 -14.55 9.98 9.12
C LEU A 119 -14.40 11.50 9.19
N TYR A 120 -13.16 11.99 9.19
CA TYR A 120 -12.80 13.40 9.25
C TYR A 120 -11.87 13.75 8.08
N GLY A 121 -12.47 14.15 6.97
CA GLY A 121 -11.75 14.55 5.77
C GLY A 121 -12.62 14.54 4.53
N SER A 122 -12.00 14.52 3.36
CA SER A 122 -12.69 14.50 2.07
C SER A 122 -12.19 13.39 1.17
N ILE A 123 -13.08 12.89 0.30
CA ILE A 123 -12.76 11.90 -0.73
C ILE A 123 -12.76 12.63 -2.08
N ASN A 124 -11.57 12.77 -2.68
CA ASN A 124 -11.38 13.36 -4.00
C ASN A 124 -11.09 12.25 -5.01
N SER A 125 -11.88 12.16 -6.07
CA SER A 125 -11.61 11.22 -7.16
C SER A 125 -11.51 11.96 -8.49
N ARG A 126 -10.34 11.85 -9.11
CA ARG A 126 -10.07 12.22 -10.51
C ARG A 126 -9.63 11.00 -11.34
N GLY A 127 -9.79 9.80 -10.78
CA GLY A 127 -9.43 8.49 -11.32
C GLY A 127 -10.50 7.86 -12.23
N PRO A 128 -10.28 6.63 -12.73
CA PRO A 128 -11.31 5.84 -13.42
C PRO A 128 -12.54 5.63 -12.52
N SER A 129 -13.71 5.41 -13.14
CA SER A 129 -15.05 5.54 -12.56
C SER A 129 -15.17 5.02 -11.11
N PHE A 130 -15.20 5.95 -10.15
CA PHE A 130 -15.54 5.70 -8.75
C PHE A 130 -17.03 5.36 -8.67
N ARG A 131 -17.38 4.11 -8.39
CA ARG A 131 -18.78 3.73 -8.17
C ARG A 131 -19.09 3.80 -6.69
N ARG A 132 -19.81 4.86 -6.28
CA ARG A 132 -20.41 4.95 -4.94
C ARG A 132 -21.48 3.88 -4.70
N ASP A 133 -22.01 3.28 -5.76
CA ASP A 133 -23.05 2.25 -5.66
C ASP A 133 -22.48 0.84 -5.53
N LEU A 134 -22.66 0.29 -4.34
CA LEU A 134 -22.38 -1.10 -3.95
C LEU A 134 -23.20 -2.15 -4.73
N GLN A 135 -24.12 -1.75 -5.63
CA GLN A 135 -25.13 -2.65 -6.19
C GLN A 135 -24.83 -3.28 -7.55
N ARG A 136 -23.88 -2.74 -8.34
CA ARG A 136 -23.45 -3.38 -9.60
C ARG A 136 -22.01 -3.84 -9.52
N ARG A 137 -21.80 -4.80 -8.61
CA ARG A 137 -20.57 -5.61 -8.54
C ARG A 137 -20.43 -6.38 -9.85
N ARG A 138 -19.29 -6.24 -10.53
CA ARG A 138 -18.90 -7.21 -11.55
C ARG A 138 -18.29 -8.39 -10.81
N ASN A 139 -18.96 -9.55 -10.83
CA ASN A 139 -18.43 -10.76 -10.20
C ASN A 139 -17.00 -11.01 -10.68
N GLY A 140 -16.05 -11.12 -9.75
CA GLY A 140 -14.65 -11.42 -10.03
C GLY A 140 -13.73 -10.23 -10.32
N ALA A 141 -14.18 -8.98 -10.23
CA ALA A 141 -13.28 -7.83 -10.36
C ALA A 141 -12.42 -7.63 -9.08
N PRO A 142 -11.16 -7.17 -9.18
CA PRO A 142 -10.36 -6.83 -8.02
C PRO A 142 -11.04 -5.72 -7.22
N HIS A 143 -10.83 -5.73 -5.90
CA HIS A 143 -11.44 -4.74 -5.02
C HIS A 143 -10.38 -4.00 -4.20
N VAL A 144 -10.51 -2.68 -4.09
CA VAL A 144 -9.58 -1.84 -3.35
C VAL A 144 -10.36 -1.05 -2.29
N HIS A 145 -10.11 -1.38 -1.03
CA HIS A 145 -10.66 -0.65 0.11
C HIS A 145 -9.67 0.42 0.58
N LEU A 146 -10.14 1.66 0.68
CA LEU A 146 -9.39 2.81 1.18
C LEU A 146 -10.07 3.33 2.43
N ARG A 147 -9.36 3.40 3.56
CA ARG A 147 -9.90 3.98 4.79
C ARG A 147 -8.94 4.94 5.46
N THR A 148 -9.50 6.03 5.99
CA THR A 148 -8.81 6.87 6.96
C THR A 148 -9.78 7.32 8.06
N ILE A 149 -9.31 7.54 9.27
CA ILE A 149 -10.13 8.20 10.31
C ILE A 149 -10.02 9.70 10.13
N SER A 150 -8.80 10.24 10.10
CA SER A 150 -8.51 11.65 9.96
C SER A 150 -7.56 11.88 8.79
N GLY A 151 -8.10 12.40 7.70
CA GLY A 151 -7.34 12.73 6.50
C GLY A 151 -8.13 12.55 5.20
N ASN A 152 -7.48 12.90 4.09
CA ASN A 152 -8.11 12.87 2.79
C ASN A 152 -7.85 11.54 2.08
N ILE A 153 -8.81 11.09 1.30
CA ILE A 153 -8.61 10.01 0.34
C ILE A 153 -8.58 10.63 -1.04
N ASN A 154 -7.47 10.43 -1.76
CA ASN A 154 -7.28 10.95 -3.10
C ASN A 154 -7.07 9.81 -4.09
N ILE A 155 -7.86 9.78 -5.15
CA ILE A 155 -7.80 8.75 -6.18
C ILE A 155 -7.51 9.43 -7.52
N PHE A 156 -6.45 8.98 -8.19
CA PHE A 156 -5.99 9.56 -9.46
C PHE A 156 -5.73 8.48 -10.50
N ARG A 157 -5.66 8.92 -11.76
CA ARG A 157 -5.11 8.10 -12.84
C ARG A 157 -3.60 8.03 -12.69
N ALA A 158 -3.04 6.83 -12.74
CA ALA A 158 -1.60 6.66 -12.91
C ALA A 158 -1.23 7.15 -14.31
N ALA A 159 -0.14 7.92 -14.42
CA ALA A 159 0.40 8.25 -15.73
C ALA A 159 0.80 6.96 -16.46
N SER A 160 0.36 6.79 -17.71
CA SER A 160 0.89 5.73 -18.58
C SER A 160 2.38 5.97 -18.75
N ARG A 161 3.21 5.02 -18.32
CA ARG A 161 4.62 5.02 -18.72
C ARG A 161 4.69 4.82 -20.24
N PRO A 162 5.54 5.57 -20.96
CA PRO A 162 5.76 5.39 -22.39
C PRO A 162 6.35 4.02 -22.71
#